data_AF-A0A532D3J5-F1
#
_entry.id   AF-A0A532D3J5-F1
#
_cell.length_a   1.000
_cell.length_b   1.000
_cell.length_c   1.000
_cell.angle_alpha   90.00
_cell.angle_beta   90.00
_cell.angle_gamma   90.00
#
_symmetry.space_group_name_H-M   'P 1'
#
loop_
_entity.id
_entity.type
_entity.pdbx_description
1 polymer ?
#
loop_
_entity_poly.entity_id
_entity_poly.type
_entity_poly.pdbx_seq_one_letter_code
_entity_poly.pdbx_strand_id
1 'polypeptide(L)'
;MRSGRLLLILLAGLTPSFWLGCETTDRVLDATGRVLQSRTGKTVVDLAKGKDPNQILKERADAYARNPEALIRDLKAVQRDFETLLAALRGEVGKQWGKKEIKLPERKRYVKYTQNYRSRAIVDFDAGEVLVETLDEKDPRASLKNAIVT
;
A
#
# COMPACT_ATOMS: atom_id res chain seq x y z
N MET A 1 57.17 -43.08 -11.36
CA MET A 1 55.81 -42.95 -11.95
C MET A 1 54.98 -42.06 -11.05
N ARG A 2 54.47 -40.95 -11.60
CA ARG A 2 53.66 -39.91 -10.93
C ARG A 2 52.21 -40.37 -10.83
N SER A 3 51.61 -40.24 -9.66
CA SER A 3 50.17 -40.01 -9.42
C SER A 3 50.10 -39.33 -8.05
N GLY A 4 49.55 -38.14 -7.84
CA GLY A 4 48.52 -37.41 -8.56
C GLY A 4 47.47 -37.02 -7.52
N ARG A 5 47.73 -35.94 -6.76
CA ARG A 5 46.82 -35.37 -5.76
C ARG A 5 45.49 -34.97 -6.41
N LEU A 6 44.35 -35.38 -5.86
CA LEU A 6 43.07 -34.70 -6.08
C LEU A 6 42.53 -34.16 -4.75
N LEU A 7 42.62 -32.84 -4.63
CA LEU A 7 42.00 -32.01 -3.62
C LEU A 7 40.59 -31.69 -4.12
N LEU A 8 39.54 -32.27 -3.53
CA LEU A 8 38.16 -31.84 -3.79
C LEU A 8 37.89 -30.58 -2.96
N ILE A 9 37.87 -29.43 -3.62
CA ILE A 9 37.35 -28.18 -3.06
C ILE A 9 35.84 -28.17 -3.26
N LEU A 10 35.08 -28.31 -2.17
CA LEU A 10 33.65 -28.05 -2.13
C LEU A 10 33.43 -26.54 -2.27
N LEU A 11 33.08 -26.08 -3.47
CA LEU A 11 32.55 -24.73 -3.69
C LEU A 11 31.14 -24.65 -3.09
N ALA A 12 31.04 -24.07 -1.89
CA ALA A 12 29.77 -23.58 -1.36
C ALA A 12 29.32 -22.40 -2.24
N GLY A 13 28.37 -22.66 -3.14
CA GLY A 13 27.69 -21.62 -3.90
C GLY A 13 26.88 -20.74 -2.94
N LEU A 14 27.33 -19.51 -2.72
CA LEU A 14 26.47 -18.44 -2.22
C LEU A 14 25.38 -18.19 -3.27
N THR A 15 24.18 -18.70 -3.01
CA THR A 15 22.98 -18.21 -3.70
C THR A 15 22.67 -16.81 -3.15
N PRO A 16 22.60 -15.77 -4.01
CA PRO A 16 22.21 -14.45 -3.55
C PRO A 16 20.73 -14.49 -3.13
N SER A 17 20.48 -14.33 -1.83
CA SER A 17 19.14 -14.19 -1.25
C SER A 17 18.51 -12.84 -1.64
N PHE A 18 18.17 -12.66 -2.92
CA PHE A 18 17.47 -11.49 -3.46
C PHE A 18 16.02 -11.83 -3.83
N TRP A 19 15.24 -12.40 -2.90
CA TRP A 19 13.82 -12.72 -3.13
C TRP A 19 12.88 -12.46 -1.93
N LEU A 20 13.27 -11.65 -0.94
CA LEU A 20 12.39 -11.32 0.19
C LEU A 20 11.39 -10.17 -0.08
N GLY A 21 11.29 -9.69 -1.33
CA GLY A 21 10.52 -8.49 -1.68
C GLY A 21 9.07 -8.73 -2.12
N CYS A 22 8.69 -9.94 -2.55
CA CYS A 22 7.40 -10.15 -3.24
C CYS A 22 6.22 -10.36 -2.27
N GLU A 23 6.45 -11.01 -1.12
CA GLU A 23 5.37 -11.50 -0.25
C GLU A 23 4.57 -10.40 0.48
N THR A 24 5.14 -9.20 0.65
CA THR A 24 4.49 -8.12 1.41
C THR A 24 3.47 -7.33 0.58
N THR A 25 3.68 -7.20 -0.73
CA THR A 25 2.77 -6.44 -1.60
C THR A 25 1.48 -7.20 -1.93
N ASP A 26 1.50 -8.54 -1.86
CA ASP A 26 0.40 -9.38 -2.33
C ASP A 26 -0.91 -9.13 -1.57
N ARG A 27 -0.86 -8.97 -0.24
CA ARG A 27 -2.06 -8.74 0.57
C ARG A 27 -2.74 -7.40 0.27
N VAL A 28 -1.96 -6.35 0.08
CA VAL A 28 -2.49 -5.02 -0.23
C VAL A 28 -3.01 -5.00 -1.67
N LEU A 29 -2.34 -5.68 -2.59
CA LEU A 29 -2.80 -5.83 -3.97
C LEU A 29 -4.11 -6.64 -4.04
N ASP A 30 -4.26 -7.72 -3.28
CA ASP A 30 -5.50 -8.50 -3.21
C ASP A 30 -6.66 -7.71 -2.60
N ALA A 31 -6.39 -6.98 -1.51
CA ALA A 31 -7.37 -6.09 -0.90
C ALA A 31 -7.82 -5.00 -1.89
N THR A 32 -6.86 -4.39 -2.58
CA THR A 32 -7.12 -3.38 -3.61
C THR A 32 -7.91 -3.99 -4.77
N GLY A 33 -7.53 -5.16 -5.25
CA GLY A 33 -8.21 -5.88 -6.32
C GLY A 33 -9.69 -6.11 -5.99
N ARG A 34 -10.01 -6.57 -4.78
CA ARG A 34 -11.39 -6.73 -4.32
C ARG A 34 -12.16 -5.41 -4.29
N VAL A 35 -11.55 -4.35 -3.76
CA VAL A 35 -12.19 -3.02 -3.69
C VAL A 35 -12.45 -2.45 -5.08
N LEU A 36 -11.52 -2.57 -6.02
CA LEU A 36 -11.69 -2.09 -7.39
C LEU A 36 -12.80 -2.83 -8.15
N GLN A 37 -13.11 -4.07 -7.75
CA GLN A 37 -14.23 -4.83 -8.31
C GLN A 37 -15.60 -4.44 -7.72
N SER A 38 -15.65 -3.68 -6.62
CA SER A 38 -16.90 -3.19 -6.04
C SER A 38 -17.58 -2.17 -6.95
N ARG A 39 -18.89 -1.92 -6.78
CA ARG A 39 -19.60 -0.92 -7.60
C ARG A 39 -18.99 0.46 -7.45
N THR A 40 -18.71 0.86 -6.22
CA THR A 40 -18.11 2.16 -5.90
C THR A 40 -16.65 2.21 -6.33
N GLY A 41 -15.89 1.13 -6.19
CA GLY A 41 -14.54 1.01 -6.74
C GLY A 41 -14.48 1.17 -8.26
N LYS A 42 -15.40 0.54 -9.00
CA LYS A 42 -15.54 0.72 -10.45
C LYS A 42 -15.78 2.18 -10.85
N THR A 43 -16.60 2.91 -10.09
CA THR A 43 -16.80 4.35 -10.33
C THR A 43 -15.52 5.15 -10.13
N VAL A 44 -14.72 4.85 -9.11
CA VAL A 44 -13.41 5.50 -8.93
C VAL A 44 -12.48 5.20 -10.10
N VAL A 45 -12.44 3.94 -10.57
CA VAL A 45 -11.66 3.54 -11.75
C VAL A 45 -12.11 4.27 -13.00
N ASP A 46 -13.43 4.40 -13.20
CA ASP A 46 -14.01 5.08 -14.35
C ASP A 46 -13.66 6.57 -14.38
N LEU A 47 -13.72 7.24 -13.23
CA LEU A 47 -13.27 8.63 -13.09
C LEU A 47 -11.77 8.76 -13.37
N ALA A 48 -10.94 7.86 -12.84
CA ALA A 48 -9.49 7.86 -13.10
C ALA A 48 -9.15 7.59 -14.57
N LYS A 49 -9.99 6.83 -15.28
CA LYS A 49 -9.88 6.60 -16.73
C LYS A 49 -10.41 7.77 -17.56
N GLY A 50 -10.83 8.87 -16.94
CA GLY A 50 -11.29 10.07 -17.63
C GLY A 50 -12.72 9.98 -18.18
N LYS A 51 -13.55 9.05 -17.69
CA LYS A 51 -14.99 9.09 -18.00
C LYS A 51 -15.61 10.37 -17.42
N ASP A 52 -16.62 10.90 -18.11
CA ASP A 52 -17.28 12.15 -17.73
C ASP A 52 -17.92 12.04 -16.33
N PRO A 53 -17.47 12.84 -15.34
CA PRO A 53 -18.03 12.85 -14.00
C PRO A 53 -19.53 13.19 -13.98
N ASN A 54 -20.01 14.04 -14.90
CA ASN A 54 -21.42 14.44 -14.94
C ASN A 54 -22.31 13.28 -15.40
N GLN A 55 -21.84 12.50 -16.37
CA GLN A 55 -22.54 11.29 -16.79
C GLN A 55 -22.63 10.27 -15.65
N ILE A 56 -21.50 10.00 -14.97
CA ILE A 56 -21.46 9.08 -13.83
C ILE A 56 -22.41 9.56 -12.72
N LEU A 57 -22.40 10.86 -12.40
CA LEU A 57 -23.27 11.44 -11.40
C LEU A 57 -24.74 11.28 -11.77
N LYS A 58 -25.11 11.53 -13.03
CA LYS A 58 -26.46 11.35 -13.53
C LYS A 58 -26.92 9.89 -13.41
N GLU A 59 -26.11 8.94 -13.86
CA GLU A 59 -26.41 7.51 -13.77
C GLU A 59 -26.61 7.06 -12.31
N ARG A 60 -25.78 7.57 -11.39
CA ARG A 60 -25.91 7.30 -9.95
C ARG A 60 -27.17 7.93 -9.36
N ALA A 61 -27.47 9.18 -9.68
CA ALA A 61 -28.66 9.87 -9.21
C ALA A 61 -29.93 9.15 -9.68
N ASP A 62 -30.00 8.77 -10.97
CA ASP A 62 -31.11 8.02 -11.54
C ASP A 62 -31.28 6.65 -10.87
N ALA A 63 -30.17 5.97 -10.54
CA ALA A 63 -30.19 4.70 -9.83
C ALA A 63 -30.74 4.84 -8.40
N TYR A 64 -30.38 5.91 -7.69
CA TYR A 64 -30.88 6.18 -6.34
C TYR A 64 -32.33 6.64 -6.34
N ALA A 65 -32.76 7.41 -7.34
CA ALA A 65 -34.17 7.79 -7.49
C ALA A 65 -35.08 6.56 -7.64
N ARG A 66 -34.63 5.54 -8.37
CA ARG A 66 -35.37 4.27 -8.53
C ARG A 66 -35.29 3.34 -7.32
N ASN A 67 -34.22 3.42 -6.54
CA ASN A 67 -33.97 2.54 -5.39
C ASN A 67 -33.14 3.30 -4.34
N PRO A 68 -33.80 4.06 -3.44
CA PRO A 68 -33.11 4.86 -2.42
C PRO A 68 -32.21 4.02 -1.50
N GLU A 69 -32.57 2.76 -1.24
CA GLU A 69 -31.76 1.84 -0.43
C GLU A 69 -30.41 1.50 -1.07
N ALA A 70 -30.26 1.70 -2.39
CA ALA A 70 -28.98 1.53 -3.08
C ALA A 70 -27.91 2.50 -2.56
N LEU A 71 -28.29 3.74 -2.20
CA LEU A 71 -27.37 4.69 -1.60
C LEU A 71 -26.82 4.16 -0.26
N ILE A 72 -27.68 3.63 0.59
CA ILE A 72 -27.28 3.05 1.88
C ILE A 72 -26.35 1.84 1.67
N ARG A 73 -26.64 0.99 0.68
CA ARG A 73 -25.76 -0.14 0.33
C ARG A 73 -24.40 0.33 -0.17
N ASP A 74 -24.35 1.37 -0.99
CA ASP A 74 -23.10 1.91 -1.51
C ASP A 74 -22.27 2.57 -0.39
N LEU A 75 -22.88 3.31 0.53
CA LEU A 75 -22.19 3.85 1.71
C LEU A 75 -21.60 2.73 2.58
N LYS A 76 -22.36 1.67 2.84
CA LYS A 76 -21.86 0.48 3.56
C LYS A 76 -20.77 -0.27 2.80
N ALA A 77 -20.79 -0.24 1.46
CA ALA A 77 -19.74 -0.83 0.64
C ALA A 77 -18.46 -0.01 0.76
N VAL A 78 -18.52 1.32 0.61
CA VAL A 78 -17.37 2.23 0.75
C VAL A 78 -16.72 2.08 2.12
N GLN A 79 -17.51 2.01 3.19
CA GLN A 79 -16.97 1.82 4.53
C GLN A 79 -16.18 0.51 4.64
N ARG A 80 -16.76 -0.62 4.20
CA ARG A 80 -16.11 -1.93 4.26
C ARG A 80 -14.87 -2.01 3.36
N ASP A 81 -14.95 -1.41 2.18
CA ASP A 81 -13.84 -1.34 1.23
C ASP A 81 -12.67 -0.56 1.85
N PHE A 82 -12.96 0.58 2.48
CA PHE A 82 -11.97 1.38 3.20
C PHE A 82 -11.35 0.64 4.38
N GLU A 83 -12.17 -0.01 5.21
CA GLU A 83 -11.68 -0.86 6.33
C GLU A 83 -10.79 -2.00 5.83
N THR A 84 -11.13 -2.60 4.68
CA THR A 84 -10.33 -3.66 4.05
C THR A 84 -8.95 -3.16 3.63
N LEU A 85 -8.87 -1.97 3.01
CA LEU A 85 -7.60 -1.35 2.64
C LEU A 85 -6.75 -1.00 3.87
N LEU A 86 -7.37 -0.41 4.91
CA LEU A 86 -6.68 -0.09 6.15
C LEU A 86 -6.17 -1.34 6.88
N ALA A 87 -6.94 -2.43 6.87
CA ALA A 87 -6.52 -3.69 7.48
C ALA A 87 -5.31 -4.29 6.75
N ALA A 88 -5.31 -4.28 5.41
CA ALA A 88 -4.18 -4.73 4.61
C ALA A 88 -2.93 -3.88 4.87
N LEU A 89 -3.07 -2.55 4.84
CA LEU A 89 -2.00 -1.61 5.14
C LEU A 89 -1.43 -1.80 6.55
N ARG A 90 -2.31 -1.90 7.57
CA ARG A 90 -1.93 -2.20 8.96
C ARG A 90 -1.09 -3.48 9.05
N GLY A 91 -1.47 -4.50 8.28
CA GLY A 91 -0.73 -5.76 8.19
C GLY A 91 0.70 -5.55 7.71
N GLU A 92 0.90 -4.88 6.58
CA GLU A 92 2.24 -4.69 6.00
C GLU A 92 3.12 -3.75 6.82
N VAL A 93 2.54 -2.64 7.30
CA VAL A 93 3.26 -1.72 8.20
C VAL A 93 3.65 -2.43 9.49
N GLY A 94 2.74 -3.22 10.07
CA GLY A 94 3.00 -3.96 11.30
C GLY A 94 4.11 -5.01 11.16
N LYS A 95 4.32 -5.58 9.97
CA LYS A 95 5.45 -6.48 9.68
C LYS A 95 6.79 -5.74 9.67
N GLN A 96 6.84 -4.52 9.13
CA GLN A 96 8.09 -3.76 9.01
C GLN A 96 8.44 -2.95 10.27
N TRP A 97 7.48 -2.23 10.85
CA TRP A 97 7.71 -1.32 11.98
C TRP A 97 7.38 -1.94 13.35
N GLY A 98 6.65 -3.05 13.37
CA GLY A 98 6.12 -3.63 14.60
C GLY A 98 4.79 -3.01 15.04
N LYS A 99 4.04 -3.74 15.88
CA LYS A 99 2.64 -3.41 16.23
C LYS A 99 2.46 -2.06 16.94
N LYS A 100 3.48 -1.56 17.64
CA LYS A 100 3.44 -0.30 18.39
C LYS A 100 3.67 0.93 17.50
N GLU A 101 4.30 0.73 16.35
CA GLU A 101 4.71 1.81 15.43
C GLU A 101 3.83 1.89 14.19
N ILE A 102 2.63 1.32 14.22
CA ILE A 102 1.70 1.41 13.09
C ILE A 102 1.11 2.82 13.04
N LYS A 103 1.45 3.56 11.99
CA LYS A 103 0.83 4.85 11.66
C LYS A 103 -0.07 4.66 10.45
N LEU A 104 -1.36 4.97 10.60
CA LEU A 104 -2.34 4.89 9.52
C LEU A 104 -2.86 6.28 9.16
N PRO A 105 -3.34 6.48 7.93
CA PRO A 105 -3.99 7.72 7.56
C PRO A 105 -5.29 7.89 8.35
N GLU A 106 -5.56 9.14 8.73
CA GLU A 106 -6.75 9.59 9.44
C GLU A 106 -7.26 10.86 8.78
N ARG A 107 -8.46 11.32 9.17
CA ARG A 107 -9.10 12.52 8.59
C ARG A 107 -8.18 13.75 8.54
N LYS A 108 -7.33 13.93 9.55
CA LYS A 108 -6.40 15.05 9.69
C LYS A 108 -4.93 14.62 9.73
N ARG A 109 -4.65 13.39 9.30
CA ARG A 109 -3.28 12.86 9.24
C ARG A 109 -3.05 12.17 7.91
N TYR A 110 -2.17 12.74 7.10
CA TYR A 110 -1.68 12.09 5.91
C TYR A 110 -0.51 11.18 6.28
N VAL A 111 -0.50 9.95 5.75
CA VAL A 111 0.61 9.00 5.92
C VAL A 111 0.91 8.35 4.58
N LYS A 112 2.14 8.52 4.10
CA LYS A 112 2.65 7.90 2.88
C LYS A 112 3.81 6.98 3.22
N TYR A 113 3.67 5.70 2.88
CA TYR A 113 4.77 4.75 2.94
C TYR A 113 5.47 4.65 1.59
N THR A 114 6.79 4.54 1.61
CA THR A 114 7.62 4.31 0.43
C THR A 114 8.66 3.23 0.72
N GLN A 115 9.41 2.82 -0.30
CA GLN A 115 10.55 1.91 -0.16
C GLN A 115 10.17 0.60 0.57
N ASN A 116 9.11 -0.05 0.09
CA ASN A 116 8.56 -1.28 0.69
C ASN A 116 8.25 -1.12 2.17
N TYR A 117 7.55 -0.04 2.50
CA TYR A 117 7.16 0.34 3.86
C TYR A 117 8.31 0.65 4.80
N ARG A 118 9.56 0.80 4.34
CA ARG A 118 10.69 1.16 5.23
C ARG A 118 10.81 2.64 5.51
N SER A 119 10.20 3.50 4.71
CA SER A 119 10.17 4.94 4.97
C SER A 119 8.73 5.45 4.99
N ARG A 120 8.45 6.43 5.85
CA ARG A 120 7.13 7.06 5.96
C ARG A 120 7.24 8.58 6.05
N ALA A 121 6.35 9.27 5.36
CA ALA A 121 6.10 10.69 5.53
C ALA A 121 4.72 10.87 6.18
N ILE A 122 4.67 11.64 7.26
CA ILE A 122 3.48 11.89 8.05
C ILE A 122 3.26 13.40 8.10
N VAL A 123 2.06 13.85 7.71
CA VAL A 123 1.64 15.25 7.87
C VAL A 123 0.52 15.28 8.89
N ASP A 124 0.73 15.98 10.00
CA ASP A 124 -0.30 16.27 10.98
C ASP A 124 -0.85 17.67 10.70
N PHE A 125 -2.08 17.74 10.20
CA PHE A 125 -2.70 19.01 9.81
C PHE A 125 -3.18 19.84 11.01
N ASP A 126 -3.34 19.24 12.20
CA ASP A 126 -3.71 19.98 13.41
C ASP A 126 -2.47 20.61 14.05
N ALA A 127 -1.35 19.88 14.10
CA ALA A 127 -0.09 20.40 14.63
C ALA A 127 0.67 21.30 13.63
N GLY A 128 0.41 21.15 12.33
CA GLY A 128 1.17 21.83 11.27
C GLY A 128 2.58 21.24 11.08
N GLU A 129 2.76 19.96 11.42
CA GLU A 129 4.05 19.29 11.44
C GLU A 129 4.18 18.26 10.32
N VAL A 130 5.39 18.12 9.79
CA VAL A 130 5.76 17.07 8.84
C VAL A 130 6.89 16.23 9.46
N LEU A 131 6.61 14.96 9.71
CA LEU A 131 7.56 13.98 10.21
C LEU A 131 7.92 12.99 9.12
N VAL A 132 9.23 12.80 8.88
CA VAL A 132 9.74 11.82 7.93
C VAL A 132 10.70 10.88 8.65
N GLU A 133 10.44 9.58 8.55
CA GLU A 133 11.18 8.53 9.26
C GLU A 133 11.57 7.41 8.31
N THR A 134 12.68 6.71 8.61
CA THR A 134 13.13 5.55 7.85
C THR A 134 13.73 4.47 8.76
N LEU A 135 13.48 3.21 8.42
CA LEU A 135 14.14 2.02 8.98
C LEU A 135 15.35 1.58 8.15
N ASP A 136 15.69 2.30 7.09
CA ASP A 136 16.85 1.96 6.25
C ASP A 136 18.16 2.31 6.97
N GLU A 137 18.88 1.28 7.41
CA GLU A 137 20.18 1.42 8.07
C GLU A 137 21.34 1.57 7.07
N LYS A 138 21.15 1.23 5.79
CA LYS A 138 22.23 1.23 4.80
C LYS A 138 22.53 2.62 4.25
N ASP A 139 21.49 3.35 3.86
CA ASP A 139 21.59 4.73 3.42
C ASP A 139 20.38 5.56 3.90
N PRO A 140 20.29 5.83 5.21
CA PRO A 140 19.17 6.56 5.78
C PRO A 140 19.00 7.95 5.17
N ARG A 141 20.09 8.62 4.76
CA ARG A 141 20.04 9.98 4.21
C ARG A 141 19.39 10.01 2.83
N ALA A 142 19.78 9.11 1.93
CA ALA A 142 19.14 9.02 0.62
C ALA A 142 17.66 8.63 0.75
N SER A 143 17.37 7.69 1.65
CA SER A 143 16.00 7.22 1.90
C SER A 143 15.08 8.31 2.45
N LEU A 144 15.56 9.14 3.38
CA LEU A 144 14.83 10.30 3.88
C LEU A 144 14.64 11.36 2.78
N LYS A 145 15.68 11.67 2.00
CA LYS A 145 15.59 12.64 0.89
C LYS A 145 14.51 12.23 -0.11
N ASN A 146 14.49 10.95 -0.51
CA ASN A 146 13.48 10.44 -1.43
C ASN A 146 12.06 10.56 -0.87
N ALA A 147 11.88 10.27 0.43
CA ALA A 147 10.59 10.38 1.10
C ALA A 147 10.10 11.84 1.26
N ILE A 148 11.00 12.82 1.24
CA ILE A 148 10.67 14.26 1.27
C ILE A 148 10.26 14.77 -0.12
N VAL A 149 10.96 14.35 -1.18
CA VAL A 149 10.81 14.95 -2.52
C VAL A 149 9.67 14.33 -3.33
N THR A 150 9.24 13.11 -3.01
CA THR A 150 8.22 12.36 -3.77
C THR A 150 6.81 12.54 -3.25
#